data_AF-A0A090VUZ1-F1
#
_entry.id   AF-A0A090VUZ1-F1
#
_cell.length_a   1.000
_cell.length_b   1.000
_cell.length_c   1.000
_cell.angle_alpha   90.00
_cell.angle_beta   90.00
_cell.angle_gamma   90.00
#
_symmetry.space_group_name_H-M   'P 1'
#
loop_
_entity.id
_entity.type
_entity.pdbx_description
1 polymer ?
#
loop_
_entity_poly.entity_id
_entity_poly.type
_entity_poly.pdbx_seq_one_letter_code
_entity_poly.pdbx_strand_id
1 'polypeptide(L)'
;MATGCLGWHSSLKSARFRAVWSIVLVLGVLLSSSGLKPIQIIKFAQVANGILLPVIVGFLLWVMNRNTLLGTYKNSKVNNIFGGLIFLISLLLAVAAINKVFNLNVF
;
A
#
# COMPACT_ATOMS: atom_id res chain seq x y z
N MET A 1 -7.35 8.27 -9.43
CA MET A 1 -8.04 8.60 -10.69
C MET A 1 -7.03 8.54 -11.83
N ALA A 2 -6.97 7.44 -12.59
CA ALA A 2 -5.91 7.20 -13.59
C ALA A 2 -6.07 7.99 -14.90
N THR A 3 -7.22 8.65 -15.09
CA THR A 3 -7.48 9.48 -16.27
C THR A 3 -6.67 10.79 -16.29
N GLY A 4 -6.22 11.26 -15.11
CA GLY A 4 -5.45 12.51 -14.97
C GLY A 4 -3.96 12.37 -15.29
N CYS A 5 -3.30 11.28 -14.89
CA CYS A 5 -1.85 11.14 -15.08
C CYS A 5 -1.42 10.92 -16.55
N LEU A 6 -2.35 10.49 -17.41
CA LEU A 6 -2.08 10.22 -18.83
C LEU A 6 -2.78 11.22 -19.77
N GLY A 7 -3.62 12.12 -19.25
CA GLY A 7 -4.33 13.13 -20.04
C GLY A 7 -5.35 12.56 -21.05
N TRP A 8 -5.89 11.37 -20.81
CA TRP A 8 -6.78 10.69 -21.76
C TRP A 8 -8.26 10.92 -21.43
N HIS A 9 -9.08 11.07 -22.48
CA HIS A 9 -10.53 11.21 -22.34
C HIS A 9 -11.11 9.94 -21.69
N SER A 10 -11.95 10.10 -20.67
CA SER A 10 -12.54 9.05 -19.80
C SER A 10 -13.57 8.15 -20.48
N SER A 11 -13.39 7.86 -21.78
CA SER A 11 -14.23 6.91 -22.48
C SER A 11 -13.68 5.50 -22.32
N LEU A 12 -14.45 4.63 -21.65
CA LEU A 12 -14.18 3.20 -21.53
C LEU A 12 -14.08 2.49 -22.90
N LYS A 13 -14.63 3.10 -23.96
CA LYS A 13 -14.52 2.62 -25.35
C LYS A 13 -13.23 3.05 -26.06
N SER A 14 -12.42 3.92 -25.46
CA SER A 14 -11.16 4.36 -26.06
C SER A 14 -10.22 3.17 -26.26
N ALA A 15 -9.58 3.11 -27.44
CA ALA A 15 -8.67 2.02 -27.79
C ALA A 15 -7.51 1.89 -26.80
N ARG A 16 -7.02 3.02 -26.27
CA ARG A 16 -5.94 3.07 -25.28
C ARG A 16 -6.34 2.44 -23.95
N PHE A 17 -7.56 2.72 -23.48
CA PHE A 17 -8.06 2.10 -22.26
C PHE A 17 -8.24 0.59 -22.43
N ARG A 18 -8.86 0.16 -23.54
CA ARG A 18 -9.02 -1.27 -23.84
C ARG A 18 -7.69 -2.00 -23.98
N ALA A 19 -6.68 -1.39 -24.59
CA ALA A 19 -5.36 -1.98 -24.71
C ALA A 19 -4.72 -2.26 -23.34
N VAL A 20 -4.82 -1.34 -22.38
CA VAL A 20 -4.31 -1.56 -21.01
C VAL A 20 -5.01 -2.75 -20.35
N TRP A 21 -6.35 -2.80 -20.43
CA TRP A 21 -7.10 -3.92 -19.86
C TRP A 21 -6.83 -5.25 -20.56
N SER A 22 -6.69 -5.26 -21.88
CA SER A 22 -6.30 -6.46 -22.64
C SER A 22 -4.92 -6.96 -22.21
N ILE A 23 -3.94 -6.08 -21.99
CA ILE A 23 -2.61 -6.46 -21.47
C ILE A 23 -2.74 -7.06 -20.06
N VAL A 24 -3.50 -6.42 -19.16
CA VAL A 24 -3.71 -6.92 -17.79
C VAL A 24 -4.37 -8.30 -17.80
N LEU A 25 -5.38 -8.51 -18.65
CA LEU A 25 -6.05 -9.80 -18.78
C LEU A 25 -5.13 -10.88 -19.36
N VAL A 26 -4.38 -10.57 -20.42
CA VAL A 26 -3.42 -11.52 -21.02
C VAL A 26 -2.37 -11.93 -19.99
N LEU A 27 -1.79 -10.98 -19.26
CA LEU A 27 -0.85 -11.28 -18.18
C LEU A 27 -1.51 -12.14 -17.09
N GLY A 28 -2.74 -11.82 -16.68
CA GLY A 28 -3.49 -12.60 -15.70
C GLY A 28 -3.74 -14.05 -16.14
N VAL A 29 -4.07 -14.26 -17.41
CA VAL A 29 -4.29 -15.58 -18.02
C VAL A 29 -2.96 -16.36 -18.10
N LEU A 30 -1.88 -15.73 -18.57
CA LEU A 30 -0.56 -16.35 -18.62
C LEU A 30 -0.07 -16.77 -17.24
N LEU A 31 -0.20 -15.89 -16.23
CA LEU A 31 0.15 -16.18 -14.85
C LEU A 31 -0.69 -17.33 -14.27
N SER A 32 -2.00 -17.35 -14.54
CA SER A 32 -2.90 -18.42 -14.10
C SER A 32 -2.61 -19.75 -14.79
N SER A 33 -2.18 -19.72 -16.06
CA SER A 33 -1.81 -20.91 -16.84
C SER A 33 -0.42 -21.46 -16.50
N SER A 34 0.44 -20.69 -15.83
CA SER A 34 1.82 -21.09 -15.47
C SER A 34 1.89 -22.01 -14.24
N GLY A 35 0.75 -22.43 -13.68
CA GLY A 35 0.68 -23.28 -12.48
C GLY A 35 1.03 -22.58 -11.17
N LEU A 36 1.56 -21.35 -11.23
CA LEU A 36 1.77 -20.48 -10.08
C LEU A 36 0.41 -20.06 -9.52
N LYS A 37 0.19 -20.25 -8.22
CA LYS A 37 -1.05 -19.86 -7.57
C LYS A 37 -1.08 -18.33 -7.44
N PRO A 38 -1.93 -17.59 -8.18
CA PRO A 38 -1.96 -16.12 -8.13
C PRO A 38 -2.22 -15.61 -6.71
N ILE A 39 -3.00 -16.36 -5.94
CA ILE A 39 -3.21 -16.14 -4.50
C ILE A 39 -1.90 -16.04 -3.72
N GLN A 40 -0.87 -16.84 -3.99
CA GLN A 40 0.40 -16.80 -3.25
C GLN A 40 1.18 -15.51 -3.55
N ILE A 41 1.21 -15.09 -4.82
CA ILE A 41 1.85 -13.84 -5.25
C ILE A 41 1.15 -12.63 -4.62
N ILE A 42 -0.19 -12.62 -4.66
CA ILE A 42 -1.00 -11.55 -4.04
C ILE A 42 -0.77 -11.52 -2.52
N LYS A 43 -0.72 -12.67 -1.87
CA LYS A 43 -0.42 -12.76 -0.43
C LYS A 43 0.95 -12.19 -0.09
N PHE A 44 1.99 -12.51 -0.86
CA PHE A 44 3.33 -11.96 -0.64
C PHE A 44 3.35 -10.43 -0.76
N ALA A 45 2.71 -9.89 -1.81
CA ALA A 45 2.58 -8.45 -1.99
C ALA A 45 1.80 -7.78 -0.83
N GLN A 46 0.78 -8.45 -0.29
CA GLN A 46 0.03 -7.95 0.86
C GLN A 46 0.87 -7.94 2.15
N VAL A 47 1.70 -8.95 2.39
CA VAL A 47 2.65 -8.92 3.53
C VAL A 47 3.61 -7.74 3.39
N ALA A 48 4.19 -7.55 2.20
CA ALA A 48 5.07 -6.41 1.93
C ALA A 48 4.37 -5.08 2.20
N ASN A 49 3.14 -4.89 1.68
CA ASN A 49 2.35 -3.68 1.91
C ASN A 49 1.95 -3.50 3.39
N GLY A 50 1.63 -4.58 4.09
CA GLY A 50 1.31 -4.55 5.52
C GLY A 50 2.48 -4.07 6.37
N ILE A 51 3.70 -4.52 6.06
CA ILE A 51 4.94 -4.11 6.75
C ILE A 51 5.38 -2.70 6.32
N LEU A 52 5.13 -2.31 5.07
CA LEU A 52 5.53 -0.99 4.55
C LEU A 52 4.87 0.15 5.32
N LEU A 53 3.59 0.01 5.70
CA LEU A 53 2.82 1.05 6.40
C LEU A 53 3.47 1.51 7.73
N PRO A 54 3.75 0.63 8.71
CA PRO A 54 4.38 1.04 9.95
C PRO A 54 5.80 1.57 9.74
N VAL A 55 6.55 1.04 8.77
CA VAL A 55 7.90 1.55 8.44
C VAL A 55 7.83 3.00 7.98
N ILE A 56 6.94 3.32 7.04
CA ILE A 56 6.78 4.68 6.52
C ILE A 56 6.25 5.62 7.61
N VAL A 57 5.23 5.22 8.37
CA VAL A 57 4.65 6.06 9.43
C VAL A 57 5.66 6.34 10.53
N GLY A 58 6.42 5.32 10.96
CA GLY A 58 7.49 5.47 11.95
C GLY A 58 8.60 6.39 11.47
N PHE A 59 9.03 6.23 10.21
CA PHE A 59 10.01 7.11 9.59
C PHE A 59 9.50 8.55 9.52
N LEU A 60 8.27 8.78 9.05
CA LEU A 60 7.67 10.11 8.97
C LEU A 60 7.55 10.76 10.35
N LEU A 61 7.07 10.03 11.37
CA LEU A 61 6.99 10.57 12.73
C LEU A 61 8.36 10.95 13.28
N TRP A 62 9.38 10.12 13.03
CA TRP A 62 10.74 10.41 13.46
C TRP A 62 11.32 11.64 12.77
N VAL A 63 11.20 11.75 11.44
CA VAL A 63 11.65 12.91 10.67
C VAL A 63 10.89 14.16 11.10
N MET A 64 9.56 14.07 11.26
CA MET A 64 8.71 15.20 11.62
C MET A 64 8.90 15.72 13.05
N ASN A 65 9.55 14.93 13.90
CA ASN A 65 9.91 15.31 15.26
C ASN A 65 11.36 15.83 15.37
N ARG A 66 12.16 15.80 14.29
CA ARG A 66 13.52 16.34 14.26
C ARG A 66 13.50 17.86 14.11
N ASN A 67 13.78 18.56 15.21
CA ASN A 67 13.95 20.03 15.22
C ASN A 67 15.04 20.51 14.23
N THR A 68 16.07 19.69 13.99
CA THR A 68 17.17 20.00 13.07
C THR A 68 16.76 20.05 11.59
N LEU A 69 15.65 19.38 11.21
CA LEU A 69 15.18 19.31 9.83
C LEU A 69 14.00 20.25 9.56
N LEU A 70 13.13 20.48 10.55
CA LEU A 70 11.88 21.25 10.39
C LEU A 70 11.85 22.57 11.17
N GLY A 71 12.79 22.82 12.09
CA GLY A 71 12.83 24.02 12.91
C GLY A 71 11.50 24.29 13.60
N THR A 72 10.84 25.38 13.20
CA THR A 72 9.56 25.86 13.73
C THR A 72 8.34 25.04 13.27
N TYR A 73 8.45 24.27 12.18
CA TYR A 73 7.37 23.47 11.59
C TYR A 73 7.30 22.03 12.12
N LYS A 74 7.97 21.75 13.24
CA LYS A 74 7.90 20.44 13.89
C LYS A 74 6.46 20.08 14.28
N ASN A 75 6.18 18.79 14.35
CA ASN A 75 4.88 18.33 14.85
C ASN A 75 4.62 18.83 16.27
N SER A 76 3.43 19.40 16.49
CA SER A 76 2.95 19.75 17.83
C SER A 76 2.71 18.49 18.67
N LYS A 77 2.58 18.62 20.00
CA LYS A 77 2.27 17.48 20.89
C LYS A 77 0.99 16.75 20.46
N VAL A 78 0.00 17.49 19.95
CA VAL A 78 -1.27 16.93 19.45
C VAL A 78 -1.04 16.13 18.16
N ASN A 79 -0.26 16.66 17.22
CA ASN A 79 0.08 15.94 15.99
C ASN A 79 0.87 14.66 16.28
N ASN A 80 1.73 14.67 17.30
CA ASN A 80 2.48 13.48 17.71
C ASN A 80 1.58 12.41 18.35
N ILE A 81 0.52 12.80 19.06
CA ILE A 81 -0.49 11.87 19.59
C ILE A 81 -1.28 11.21 18.45
N PHE A 82 -1.79 11.99 17.51
CA PHE A 82 -2.48 11.44 16.33
C PHE A 82 -1.55 10.59 15.46
N GLY A 83 -0.31 11.04 15.28
CA GLY A 83 0.73 10.27 14.61
C GLY A 83 0.99 8.93 15.30
N GLY A 84 1.15 8.93 16.63
CA GLY A 84 1.30 7.71 17.42
C GLY A 84 0.10 6.77 17.30
N LEU A 85 -1.12 7.30 17.26
CA LEU A 85 -2.33 6.51 17.02
C LEU A 85 -2.32 5.86 15.62
N ILE A 86 -1.96 6.63 14.58
CA ILE A 86 -1.83 6.12 13.21
C ILE A 86 -0.75 5.04 13.13
N PHE A 87 0.38 5.24 13.82
CA PHE A 87 1.46 4.26 13.92
C PHE A 87 0.94 2.96 14.55
N LEU A 88 0.20 3.06 15.67
CA LEU A 88 -0.37 1.91 16.35
C LEU A 88 -1.37 1.16 15.46
N ILE A 89 -2.26 1.86 14.76
CA ILE A 89 -3.19 1.26 13.79
C ILE A 89 -2.42 0.57 12.65
N SER A 90 -1.37 1.19 12.12
CA SER A 90 -0.55 0.60 11.05
C SER A 90 0.15 -0.69 11.52
N LEU A 91 0.54 -0.76 12.79
CA LEU A 91 1.15 -1.94 13.40
C LEU A 91 0.13 -3.07 13.57
N LEU A 92 -1.09 -2.75 14.01
CA LEU A 92 -2.19 -3.71 14.07
C LEU A 92 -2.55 -4.28 12.69
N LEU A 93 -2.61 -3.42 11.67
CA LEU A 93 -2.86 -3.84 10.29
C LEU A 93 -1.73 -4.73 9.75
N ALA A 94 -0.47 -4.41 10.05
CA ALA A 94 0.68 -5.23 9.67
C ALA A 94 0.60 -6.62 10.29
N VAL A 95 0.31 -6.69 11.59
CA VAL A 95 0.12 -7.96 12.31
C VAL A 95 -1.06 -8.74 11.74
N ALA A 96 -2.20 -8.10 11.50
CA ALA A 96 -3.38 -8.75 10.92
C ALA A 96 -3.12 -9.32 9.51
N ALA A 97 -2.36 -8.59 8.68
CA ALA A 97 -1.98 -9.04 7.34
C ALA A 97 -1.09 -10.31 7.40
N ILE A 98 -0.11 -10.33 8.30
CA ILE A 98 0.75 -11.48 8.55
C ILE A 98 -0.10 -12.64 9.09
N ASN A 99 -0.93 -12.38 10.11
CA ASN A 99 -1.79 -13.37 10.75
C ASN A 99 -2.66 -14.13 9.73
N LYS A 100 -3.30 -13.39 8.81
CA LYS A 100 -4.14 -13.93 7.73
C LYS A 100 -3.36 -14.75 6.71
N VAL A 101 -2.10 -14.39 6.45
CA VAL A 101 -1.26 -15.11 5.49
C VAL A 101 -0.74 -16.42 6.08
N PHE A 102 -0.41 -16.43 7.37
CA PHE A 102 0.16 -17.59 8.07
C PHE A 102 -0.89 -18.46 8.80
N ASN A 103 -2.19 -18.11 8.78
CA ASN A 103 -3.24 -18.79 9.57
C ASN A 103 -2.90 -18.90 11.06
N LEU A 104 -2.22 -17.89 11.59
CA LEU A 104 -1.96 -17.79 13.02
C LEU A 104 -3.28 -17.34 13.68
N ASN A 105 -3.76 -18.03 14.70
CA ASN A 105 -5.06 -17.74 15.33
C ASN A 105 -4.91 -16.67 16.43
N VAL A 106 -4.23 -15.55 16.11
CA VAL A 106 -3.79 -14.54 17.10
C VAL A 106 -4.83 -13.43 17.33
N PHE A 107 -5.93 -13.42 16.56
CA PHE A 107 -7.13 -12.60 16.79
C PHE A 107 -8.36 -13.32 16.23
#